data_AF-A0A4X1U894-F1
#
_entry.id   AF-A0A4X1U894-F1
#
_cell.length_a   1.000
_cell.length_b   1.000
_cell.length_c   1.000
_cell.angle_alpha   90.00
_cell.angle_beta   90.00
_cell.angle_gamma   90.00
#
_symmetry.space_group_name_H-M   'P 1'
#
loop_
_entity.id
_entity.type
_entity.pdbx_description
1 polymer ?
#
loop_
_entity_poly.entity_id
_entity_poly.type
_entity_poly.pdbx_seq_one_letter_code
_entity_poly.pdbx_strand_id
1 'polypeptide(L)'
;MNGKRSTELGPGRAGKKVKKEVMANISDAVTEETLKKQVAEAWSRRTPFRHEAIVMDMDPFLHCVIPNFIQSQSFLEGLQKELLNLDFHEKYNDLYKFQQSDDLKKRREPHICALRKILFEHFRAWLSDISKIDLESTIDMSCAKYEFSDALLCHDDELEGRRIAFILYLVPPWDRSLGGTLDMYSVDEHFQPKQIVKSLIPSWNTLVFFEVSPISFHQVSEVLSEEKSRLSISGWFHGPSLTRPPTYFEPLLPRSPHIPQDPEKFAEVCEALEKGDVEWTSQGPPNKRFYEKAEESKLPKILKDCMALFRSEAMFLLLSNFTGLKLHFLAPSEEDELEDKKEGEAASPADNTEEGTSHSSFEPENSREAISDSSQQSNEQIDPEPEETKAKKESSVPTCQGELRHWKTGHYTLIHDNTKTEFALDLLLYCGCEGWEPEYGGFTSYIAKGEDEELLTVNPENNSLALVYRDRETLKFVKHINHRSLEQKKTFPNRTGFWNFSFVYYE
;
A
#
# COMPACT_ATOMS: atom_id res chain seq x y z
N MET A 1 47.37 41.70 70.80
CA MET A 1 47.84 41.95 69.42
C MET A 1 47.34 40.82 68.54
N ASN A 2 46.62 41.18 67.47
CA ASN A 2 46.41 40.54 66.17
C ASN A 2 46.07 39.02 66.11
N GLY A 3 45.03 38.57 65.42
CA GLY A 3 44.16 39.25 64.46
C GLY A 3 42.94 38.40 64.09
N LYS A 4 41.86 39.11 63.71
CA LYS A 4 40.63 38.56 63.15
C LYS A 4 40.87 38.14 61.69
N ARG A 5 40.35 36.97 61.31
CA ARG A 5 40.07 36.64 59.91
C ARG A 5 38.65 36.09 59.79
N SER A 6 37.93 36.74 58.90
CA SER A 6 36.52 36.59 58.55
C SER A 6 36.27 35.29 57.80
N THR A 7 35.14 34.64 58.05
CA THR A 7 34.50 33.72 57.09
C THR A 7 33.04 34.12 56.93
N GLU A 8 32.68 34.34 55.67
CA GLU A 8 31.44 34.92 55.18
C GLU A 8 30.23 34.00 55.34
N LEU A 9 29.08 34.62 55.58
CA LEU A 9 27.75 34.04 55.40
C LEU A 9 27.41 34.02 53.90
N GLY A 10 27.10 32.85 53.36
CA GLY A 10 26.45 32.70 52.05
C GLY A 10 25.23 31.78 52.14
N PRO A 11 24.00 32.26 51.86
CA PRO A 11 22.83 31.41 51.79
C PRO A 11 22.63 30.91 50.35
N GLY A 12 23.23 29.77 50.01
CA GLY A 12 22.97 29.07 48.75
C GLY A 12 21.80 28.10 48.86
N ARG A 13 20.57 28.57 49.13
CA ARG A 13 19.38 27.73 48.91
C ARG A 13 19.18 27.61 47.40
N ALA A 14 19.63 26.48 46.84
CA ALA A 14 19.18 26.03 45.52
C ALA A 14 17.66 25.88 45.57
N GLY A 15 16.95 26.87 45.04
CA GLY A 15 15.52 26.79 44.81
C GLY A 15 15.26 25.64 43.86
N LYS A 16 14.65 24.55 44.37
CA LYS A 16 13.96 23.59 43.52
C LYS A 16 12.99 24.40 42.66
N LYS A 17 13.27 24.55 41.37
CA LYS A 17 12.28 24.97 40.39
C LYS A 17 11.15 23.94 40.50
N VAL A 18 10.08 24.29 41.18
CA VAL A 18 8.83 23.55 41.16
C VAL A 18 8.45 23.51 39.69
N LYS A 19 8.51 22.33 39.06
CA LYS A 19 7.95 22.11 37.72
C LYS A 19 6.48 22.51 37.83
N LYS A 20 6.12 23.66 37.29
CA LYS A 20 4.73 24.12 37.22
C LYS A 20 4.01 23.07 36.37
N GLU A 21 3.14 22.28 36.97
CA GLU A 21 2.38 21.26 36.26
C GLU A 21 1.49 21.99 35.24
N VAL A 22 1.70 21.69 33.97
CA VAL A 22 0.89 22.24 32.88
C VAL A 22 -0.43 21.49 32.92
N MET A 23 -1.53 22.21 33.12
CA MET A 23 -2.88 21.64 33.15
C MET A 23 -3.78 22.40 32.17
N ALA A 24 -4.62 21.65 31.45
CA ALA A 24 -5.69 22.18 30.62
C ALA A 24 -6.86 21.20 30.67
N ASN A 25 -8.06 21.70 30.43
CA ASN A 25 -9.29 20.92 30.41
C ASN A 25 -9.90 20.95 29.00
N ILE A 26 -10.69 19.92 28.70
CA ILE A 26 -11.60 19.93 27.56
C ILE A 26 -12.69 21.00 27.78
N SER A 27 -13.39 21.38 26.72
CA SER A 27 -14.47 22.36 26.77
C SER A 27 -15.52 22.05 27.84
N ASP A 28 -15.76 22.97 28.78
CA ASP A 28 -16.80 22.84 29.81
C ASP A 28 -18.20 22.61 29.22
N ALA A 29 -18.44 23.10 28.00
CA ALA A 29 -19.72 22.90 27.33
C ALA A 29 -20.01 21.41 27.10
N VAL A 30 -19.02 20.61 26.72
CA VAL A 30 -19.21 19.17 26.45
C VAL A 30 -19.24 18.31 27.72
N THR A 31 -18.72 18.82 28.84
CA THR A 31 -18.77 18.14 30.15
C THR A 31 -20.02 18.49 30.95
N GLU A 32 -20.81 19.47 30.49
CA GLU A 32 -22.10 19.82 31.07
C GLU A 32 -23.04 18.60 31.03
N GLU A 33 -23.63 18.27 32.17
CA GLU A 33 -24.38 17.02 32.37
C GLU A 33 -25.61 16.90 31.47
N THR A 34 -26.31 18.01 31.19
CA THR A 34 -27.47 17.96 30.30
C THR A 34 -27.06 17.70 28.86
N LEU A 35 -26.03 18.38 28.36
CA LEU A 35 -25.52 18.15 27.01
C LEU A 35 -24.94 16.75 26.86
N LYS A 36 -24.17 16.27 27.85
CA LYS A 36 -23.61 14.91 27.85
C LYS A 36 -24.70 13.85 27.77
N LYS A 37 -25.82 14.01 28.50
CA LYS A 37 -26.96 13.09 28.44
C LYS A 37 -27.65 13.11 27.07
N GLN A 38 -27.80 14.29 26.45
CA GLN A 38 -28.38 14.41 25.10
C GLN A 38 -27.50 13.72 24.05
N VAL A 39 -26.17 13.90 24.14
CA VAL A 39 -25.23 13.22 23.24
C VAL A 39 -25.28 11.70 23.45
N ALA A 40 -25.33 11.22 24.70
CA ALA A 40 -25.46 9.80 25.01
C ALA A 40 -26.76 9.20 24.45
N GLU A 41 -27.88 9.92 24.58
CA GLU A 41 -29.17 9.50 24.02
C GLU A 41 -29.11 9.42 22.49
N ALA A 42 -28.55 10.43 21.85
CA ALA A 42 -28.42 10.46 20.40
C ALA A 42 -27.45 9.37 19.87
N TRP A 43 -26.38 9.07 20.62
CA TRP A 43 -25.46 7.98 20.32
C TRP A 43 -26.17 6.64 20.38
N SER A 44 -26.91 6.40 21.47
CA SER A 44 -27.67 5.17 21.71
C SER A 44 -28.76 4.95 20.66
N ARG A 45 -29.44 6.03 20.23
CA ARG A 45 -30.51 5.95 19.23
C ARG A 45 -30.01 6.00 17.78
N ARG A 46 -28.69 6.20 17.57
CA ARG A 46 -28.10 6.43 16.24
C ARG A 46 -28.81 7.55 15.48
N THR A 47 -29.02 8.68 16.15
CA THR A 47 -29.69 9.86 15.57
C THR A 47 -28.74 11.05 15.49
N PRO A 48 -28.81 11.89 14.45
CA PRO A 48 -27.99 13.09 14.36
C PRO A 48 -28.31 14.05 15.51
N PHE A 49 -27.31 14.78 15.97
CA PHE A 49 -27.42 15.77 17.03
C PHE A 49 -26.56 16.98 16.70
N ARG A 50 -27.10 18.19 16.87
CA ARG A 50 -26.39 19.43 16.56
C ARG A 50 -26.50 20.40 17.73
N HIS A 51 -25.34 20.85 18.19
CA HIS A 51 -25.17 21.88 19.20
C HIS A 51 -23.97 22.75 18.81
N GLU A 52 -23.88 23.98 19.34
CA GLU A 52 -22.78 24.90 19.04
C GLU A 52 -21.40 24.29 19.40
N ALA A 53 -21.33 23.56 20.50
CA ALA A 53 -20.11 22.92 21.00
C ALA A 53 -19.82 21.53 20.42
N ILE A 54 -20.81 20.85 19.80
CA ILE A 54 -20.63 19.50 19.26
C ILE A 54 -21.67 19.20 18.18
N VAL A 55 -21.21 18.62 17.08
CA VAL A 55 -22.06 18.08 16.01
C VAL A 55 -21.79 16.60 15.89
N MET A 56 -22.84 15.78 15.94
CA MET A 56 -22.80 14.35 15.70
C MET A 56 -23.71 14.02 14.53
N ASP A 57 -23.16 13.32 13.54
CA ASP A 57 -23.87 12.92 12.34
C ASP A 57 -23.73 11.41 12.14
N MET A 58 -24.69 10.82 11.43
CA MET A 58 -24.76 9.37 11.22
C MET A 58 -24.44 8.98 9.77
N ASP A 59 -24.41 9.95 8.86
CA ASP A 59 -24.18 9.75 7.43
C ASP A 59 -22.78 10.25 7.03
N PRO A 60 -21.89 9.41 6.46
CA PRO A 60 -22.12 8.01 6.05
C PRO A 60 -22.00 6.97 7.17
N PHE A 61 -21.40 7.36 8.29
CA PHE A 61 -21.31 6.59 9.53
C PHE A 61 -21.25 7.55 10.72
N LEU A 62 -21.34 7.02 11.94
CA LEU A 62 -21.29 7.83 13.15
C LEU A 62 -19.96 8.57 13.26
N HIS A 63 -20.01 9.89 13.18
CA HIS A 63 -18.87 10.76 13.43
C HIS A 63 -19.30 12.05 14.14
N CYS A 64 -18.37 12.59 14.92
CA CYS A 64 -18.57 13.74 15.77
C CYS A 64 -17.49 14.78 15.53
N VAL A 65 -17.86 16.06 15.65
CA VAL A 65 -16.97 17.22 15.54
C VAL A 65 -17.16 18.10 16.76
N ILE A 66 -16.08 18.33 17.50
CA ILE A 66 -16.02 19.24 18.66
C ILE A 66 -15.07 20.39 18.30
N PRO A 67 -15.59 21.57 17.90
CA PRO A 67 -14.76 22.76 17.77
C PRO A 67 -14.32 23.25 19.16
N ASN A 68 -13.18 23.95 19.21
CA ASN A 68 -12.62 24.51 20.44
C ASN A 68 -12.47 23.48 21.57
N PHE A 69 -11.92 22.30 21.23
CA PHE A 69 -11.88 21.13 22.11
C PHE A 69 -11.18 21.41 23.45
N ILE A 70 -10.03 22.08 23.43
CA ILE A 70 -9.28 22.49 24.64
C ILE A 70 -9.46 23.99 24.86
N GLN A 71 -9.81 24.40 26.07
CA GLN A 71 -10.13 25.81 26.37
C GLN A 71 -8.90 26.73 26.37
N SER A 72 -7.76 26.23 26.86
CA SER A 72 -6.57 27.04 27.06
C SER A 72 -5.79 27.21 25.77
N GLN A 73 -5.88 28.39 25.16
CA GLN A 73 -5.11 28.72 23.96
C GLN A 73 -3.59 28.69 24.21
N SER A 74 -3.14 29.15 25.38
CA SER A 74 -1.71 29.11 25.75
C SER A 74 -1.19 27.68 25.91
N PHE A 75 -2.05 26.73 26.32
CA PHE A 75 -1.72 25.32 26.34
C PHE A 75 -1.51 24.78 24.92
N LEU A 76 -2.42 25.11 23.99
CA LEU A 76 -2.35 24.63 22.61
C LEU A 76 -1.14 25.18 21.86
N GLU A 77 -0.78 26.45 22.08
CA GLU A 77 0.45 27.05 21.55
C GLU A 77 1.70 26.37 22.11
N GLY A 78 1.71 26.07 23.42
CA GLY A 78 2.78 25.31 24.06
C GLY A 78 2.88 23.87 23.53
N LEU A 79 1.74 23.21 23.32
CA LEU A 79 1.64 21.88 22.73
C LEU A 79 2.17 21.87 21.30
N GLN A 80 1.69 22.78 20.44
CA GLN A 80 2.16 22.90 19.05
C GLN A 80 3.67 23.11 19.01
N LYS A 81 4.20 23.97 19.88
CA LYS A 81 5.65 24.18 20.00
C LYS A 81 6.40 22.92 20.41
N GLU A 82 5.89 22.14 21.36
CA GLU A 82 6.51 20.86 21.73
C GLU A 82 6.48 19.87 20.57
N LEU A 83 5.36 19.75 19.86
CA LEU A 83 5.19 18.83 18.74
C LEU A 83 6.09 19.18 17.54
N LEU A 84 6.19 20.46 17.19
CA LEU A 84 7.05 20.92 16.08
C LEU A 84 8.55 20.76 16.38
N ASN A 85 8.93 20.56 17.64
CA ASN A 85 10.31 20.26 18.04
C ASN A 85 10.60 18.75 18.10
N LEU A 86 9.63 17.90 17.78
CA LEU A 86 9.86 16.45 17.66
C LEU A 86 10.55 16.14 16.34
N ASP A 87 11.29 15.03 16.34
CA ASP A 87 11.76 14.42 15.10
C ASP A 87 10.56 13.79 14.37
N PHE A 88 10.48 14.06 13.07
CA PHE A 88 9.48 13.48 12.17
C PHE A 88 10.17 12.57 11.18
N HIS A 89 9.58 11.41 10.97
CA HIS A 89 10.06 10.38 10.05
C HIS A 89 9.05 10.24 8.92
N GLU A 90 9.55 10.12 7.70
CA GLU A 90 8.70 9.83 6.55
C GLU A 90 8.03 8.46 6.74
N LYS A 91 6.73 8.42 6.48
CA LYS A 91 5.91 7.21 6.38
C LYS A 91 5.45 7.13 4.94
N TYR A 92 5.84 6.05 4.28
CA TYR A 92 5.61 5.84 2.86
C TYR A 92 5.25 4.37 2.61
N ASN A 93 4.13 4.12 1.93
CA ASN A 93 3.75 2.83 1.36
C ASN A 93 2.79 3.06 0.19
N ASP A 94 2.01 2.08 -0.23
CA ASP A 94 0.95 2.25 -1.24
C ASP A 94 -0.15 3.23 -0.78
N LEU A 95 -0.62 3.07 0.46
CA LEU A 95 -1.76 3.78 1.04
C LEU A 95 -1.47 5.25 1.37
N TYR A 96 -0.25 5.58 1.76
CA TYR A 96 0.06 6.91 2.29
C TYR A 96 1.45 7.43 1.93
N LYS A 97 1.58 8.76 2.03
CA LYS A 97 2.84 9.47 2.16
C LYS A 97 2.61 10.66 3.09
N PHE A 98 3.30 10.70 4.22
CA PHE A 98 3.29 11.82 5.16
C PHE A 98 4.45 11.69 6.14
N GLN A 99 4.57 12.63 7.08
CA GLN A 99 5.57 12.57 8.14
C GLN A 99 4.92 12.29 9.51
N GLN A 100 5.48 11.38 10.29
CA GLN A 100 4.98 11.01 11.61
C GLN A 100 6.07 11.14 12.66
N SER A 101 5.73 11.65 13.85
CA SER A 101 6.62 11.60 15.00
C SER A 101 6.74 10.16 15.54
N ASP A 102 7.69 9.91 16.42
CA ASP A 102 7.61 8.75 17.32
C ASP A 102 6.27 8.72 18.07
N ASP A 103 5.88 7.53 18.52
CA ASP A 103 4.75 7.34 19.44
C ASP A 103 4.88 8.26 20.67
N LEU A 104 3.81 9.00 20.96
CA LEU A 104 3.79 9.98 22.04
C LEU A 104 3.59 9.35 23.41
N LYS A 105 3.35 8.03 23.51
CA LYS A 105 3.12 7.29 24.75
C LYS A 105 4.18 7.52 25.84
N LYS A 106 5.46 7.52 25.46
CA LYS A 106 6.60 7.61 26.41
C LYS A 106 7.24 9.00 26.50
N ARG A 107 6.72 9.98 25.75
CA ARG A 107 7.20 11.38 25.73
C ARG A 107 7.06 12.05 27.11
N ARG A 108 8.00 12.94 27.47
CA ARG A 108 8.12 13.53 28.83
C ARG A 108 7.91 15.04 28.87
N GLU A 109 7.69 15.64 27.71
CA GLU A 109 7.39 17.04 27.49
C GLU A 109 6.06 17.38 28.17
N PRO A 110 5.96 18.50 28.92
CA PRO A 110 4.84 18.73 29.84
C PRO A 110 3.49 18.89 29.16
N HIS A 111 3.39 19.54 27.98
CA HIS A 111 2.10 19.68 27.28
C HIS A 111 1.66 18.35 26.67
N ILE A 112 2.59 17.57 26.10
CA ILE A 112 2.30 16.21 25.60
C ILE A 112 1.83 15.30 26.75
N CYS A 113 2.50 15.35 27.90
CA CYS A 113 2.09 14.57 29.08
C CYS A 113 0.69 14.93 29.57
N ALA A 114 0.38 16.22 29.63
CA ALA A 114 -0.95 16.69 30.01
C ALA A 114 -2.01 16.30 28.98
N LEU A 115 -1.71 16.39 27.68
CA LEU A 115 -2.62 15.96 26.63
C LEU A 115 -2.95 14.46 26.72
N ARG A 116 -1.98 13.60 27.06
CA ARG A 116 -2.25 12.17 27.29
C ARG A 116 -3.30 11.96 28.38
N LYS A 117 -3.22 12.68 29.49
CA LYS A 117 -4.23 12.63 30.57
C LYS A 117 -5.59 13.14 30.07
N ILE A 118 -5.60 14.25 29.34
CA ILE A 118 -6.81 14.84 28.74
C ILE A 118 -7.52 13.80 27.86
N LEU A 119 -6.81 13.13 26.95
CA LEU A 119 -7.41 12.19 26.01
C LEU A 119 -7.73 10.84 26.65
N PHE A 120 -6.75 10.18 27.29
CA PHE A 120 -6.85 8.78 27.71
C PHE A 120 -7.35 8.58 29.15
N GLU A 121 -7.56 9.66 29.92
CA GLU A 121 -8.27 9.60 31.20
C GLU A 121 -9.61 10.33 31.11
N HIS A 122 -9.59 11.65 30.92
CA HIS A 122 -10.80 12.48 31.01
C HIS A 122 -11.75 12.28 29.83
N PHE A 123 -11.26 12.45 28.60
CA PHE A 123 -12.08 12.32 27.41
C PHE A 123 -12.47 10.86 27.14
N ARG A 124 -11.58 9.90 27.40
CA ARG A 124 -11.91 8.47 27.35
C ARG A 124 -13.07 8.12 28.30
N ALA A 125 -13.03 8.56 29.56
CA ALA A 125 -14.13 8.32 30.50
C ALA A 125 -15.43 8.94 29.99
N TRP A 126 -15.37 10.17 29.48
CA TRP A 126 -16.52 10.82 28.85
C TRP A 126 -17.07 10.02 27.65
N LEU A 127 -16.20 9.51 26.77
CA LEU A 127 -16.57 8.68 25.63
C LEU A 127 -17.20 7.35 26.06
N SER A 128 -16.63 6.66 27.05
CA SER A 128 -17.21 5.43 27.60
C SER A 128 -18.62 5.66 28.16
N ASP A 129 -18.83 6.79 28.85
CA ASP A 129 -20.13 7.12 29.41
C ASP A 129 -21.20 7.37 28.34
N ILE A 130 -20.86 8.10 27.27
CA ILE A 130 -21.82 8.41 26.19
C ILE A 130 -22.05 7.24 25.25
N SER A 131 -21.02 6.43 24.99
CA SER A 131 -21.07 5.36 24.01
C SER A 131 -21.51 4.02 24.59
N LYS A 132 -21.40 3.86 25.92
CA LYS A 132 -21.53 2.58 26.64
C LYS A 132 -20.54 1.52 26.16
N ILE A 133 -19.38 1.96 25.67
CA ILE A 133 -18.25 1.09 25.31
C ILE A 133 -17.22 1.14 26.43
N ASP A 134 -16.80 -0.03 26.89
CA ASP A 134 -15.70 -0.17 27.85
C ASP A 134 -14.36 0.09 27.13
N LEU A 135 -13.92 1.35 27.14
CA LEU A 135 -12.69 1.75 26.47
C LEU A 135 -11.48 1.53 27.38
N GLU A 136 -10.44 0.91 26.84
CA GLU A 136 -9.20 0.63 27.54
C GLU A 136 -8.37 1.89 27.78
N SER A 137 -7.55 1.89 28.83
CA SER A 137 -6.57 2.95 29.09
C SER A 137 -5.34 2.90 28.18
N THR A 138 -5.34 2.03 27.17
CA THR A 138 -4.25 1.87 26.22
C THR A 138 -4.02 3.19 25.48
N ILE A 139 -2.81 3.74 25.62
CA ILE A 139 -2.40 4.97 24.93
C ILE A 139 -1.92 4.60 23.53
N ASP A 140 -2.62 5.13 22.54
CA ASP A 140 -2.33 4.99 21.12
C ASP A 140 -2.57 6.34 20.44
N MET A 141 -1.51 7.15 20.33
CA MET A 141 -1.56 8.47 19.71
C MET A 141 -0.21 8.84 19.10
N SER A 142 -0.25 9.45 17.92
CA SER A 142 0.92 9.96 17.22
C SER A 142 0.69 11.39 16.73
N CYS A 143 1.77 12.10 16.43
CA CYS A 143 1.69 13.37 15.72
C CYS A 143 1.95 13.13 14.24
N ALA A 144 1.05 13.60 13.38
CA ALA A 144 1.20 13.52 11.94
C ALA A 144 1.30 14.93 11.34
N LYS A 145 2.17 15.06 10.36
CA LYS A 145 2.44 16.29 9.61
C LYS A 145 2.34 15.97 8.12
N TYR A 146 1.42 16.67 7.46
CA TYR A 146 1.22 16.55 6.00
C TYR A 146 1.63 17.87 5.35
N GLU A 147 2.49 17.77 4.35
CA GLU A 147 2.98 18.88 3.52
C GLU A 147 2.55 18.67 2.06
N PHE A 148 2.96 19.55 1.16
CA PHE A 148 2.57 19.45 -0.25
C PHE A 148 2.83 18.06 -0.83
N SER A 149 1.84 17.50 -1.54
CA SER A 149 1.81 16.14 -2.11
C SER A 149 1.57 14.98 -1.12
N ASP A 150 1.52 15.24 0.18
CA ASP A 150 1.21 14.21 1.17
C ASP A 150 -0.29 13.87 1.18
N ALA A 151 -0.60 12.58 1.37
CA ALA A 151 -1.95 12.04 1.38
C ALA A 151 -2.03 10.73 2.18
N LEU A 152 -3.23 10.38 2.63
CA LEU A 152 -3.57 9.07 3.19
C LEU A 152 -4.85 8.62 2.51
N LEU A 153 -4.78 7.60 1.65
CA LEU A 153 -5.87 7.18 0.77
C LEU A 153 -6.97 6.42 1.52
N CYS A 154 -7.98 5.96 0.79
CA CYS A 154 -9.19 5.34 1.33
C CYS A 154 -8.89 4.07 2.15
N HIS A 155 -9.20 4.11 3.45
CA HIS A 155 -9.08 3.00 4.41
C HIS A 155 -10.19 3.11 5.47
N ASP A 156 -10.37 2.09 6.31
CA ASP A 156 -11.47 1.99 7.30
C ASP A 156 -11.02 2.03 8.76
N ASP A 157 -9.70 2.10 9.00
CA ASP A 157 -9.05 2.01 10.31
C ASP A 157 -9.23 0.67 11.05
N GLU A 158 -9.70 -0.37 10.37
CA GLU A 158 -9.90 -1.69 10.97
C GLU A 158 -8.57 -2.31 11.42
N LEU A 159 -8.39 -2.39 12.74
CA LEU A 159 -7.33 -3.15 13.39
C LEU A 159 -7.87 -3.66 14.73
N GLU A 160 -7.44 -4.85 15.16
CA GLU A 160 -7.96 -5.47 16.38
C GLU A 160 -7.82 -4.52 17.59
N GLY A 161 -8.88 -4.43 18.39
CA GLY A 161 -8.97 -3.55 19.56
C GLY A 161 -9.39 -2.11 19.25
N ARG A 162 -9.21 -1.58 18.04
CA ARG A 162 -9.60 -0.19 17.72
C ARG A 162 -11.13 -0.02 17.71
N ARG A 163 -11.64 0.97 18.46
CA ARG A 163 -13.08 1.24 18.56
C ARG A 163 -13.49 2.66 18.21
N ILE A 164 -12.71 3.65 18.60
CA ILE A 164 -13.01 5.06 18.27
C ILE A 164 -11.74 5.71 17.77
N ALA A 165 -11.71 6.10 16.51
CA ALA A 165 -10.66 6.92 15.94
C ALA A 165 -10.86 8.38 16.34
N PHE A 166 -9.78 9.13 16.56
CA PHE A 166 -9.84 10.57 16.81
C PHE A 166 -8.71 11.32 16.10
N ILE A 167 -8.99 12.57 15.74
CA ILE A 167 -8.03 13.51 15.18
C ILE A 167 -8.24 14.89 15.83
N LEU A 168 -7.20 15.45 16.44
CA LEU A 168 -7.13 16.82 16.92
C LEU A 168 -6.25 17.65 15.99
N TYR A 169 -6.86 18.65 15.33
CA TYR A 169 -6.19 19.52 14.37
C TYR A 169 -5.49 20.71 15.06
N LEU A 170 -4.22 20.92 14.71
CA LEU A 170 -3.38 22.06 15.17
C LEU A 170 -2.84 22.84 13.96
N VAL A 171 -3.72 23.08 13.00
CA VAL A 171 -3.42 23.71 11.71
C VAL A 171 -3.46 25.25 11.78
N PRO A 172 -2.69 25.97 10.95
CA PRO A 172 -2.90 27.40 10.70
C PRO A 172 -4.28 27.64 10.02
N PRO A 173 -4.68 28.90 9.71
CA PRO A 173 -5.88 29.14 8.92
C PRO A 173 -5.90 28.29 7.64
N TRP A 174 -6.95 27.47 7.52
CA TRP A 174 -7.08 26.42 6.51
C TRP A 174 -8.42 26.51 5.79
N ASP A 175 -8.41 26.23 4.50
CA ASP A 175 -9.59 26.20 3.66
C ASP A 175 -9.52 25.02 2.67
N ARG A 176 -10.62 24.77 1.95
CA ARG A 176 -10.76 23.62 1.05
C ARG A 176 -9.73 23.61 -0.08
N SER A 177 -9.27 24.78 -0.55
CA SER A 177 -8.31 24.86 -1.66
C SER A 177 -6.92 24.35 -1.30
N LEU A 178 -6.60 24.29 -0.01
CA LEU A 178 -5.33 23.78 0.49
C LEU A 178 -5.29 22.25 0.57
N GLY A 179 -6.41 21.57 0.30
CA GLY A 179 -6.55 20.13 0.45
C GLY A 179 -6.45 19.68 1.91
N GLY A 180 -5.93 18.47 2.15
CA GLY A 180 -5.82 17.91 3.51
C GLY A 180 -7.16 17.67 4.20
N THR A 181 -8.27 17.55 3.46
CA THR A 181 -9.60 17.33 4.03
C THR A 181 -9.74 15.92 4.54
N LEU A 182 -10.51 15.73 5.62
CA LEU A 182 -10.96 14.40 6.04
C LEU A 182 -12.23 14.06 5.24
N ASP A 183 -12.08 13.20 4.25
CA ASP A 183 -13.17 12.78 3.38
C ASP A 183 -13.74 11.45 3.88
N MET A 184 -15.06 11.31 3.87
CA MET A 184 -15.79 10.12 4.31
C MET A 184 -16.63 9.56 3.16
N TYR A 185 -16.56 8.24 2.97
CA TYR A 185 -17.19 7.54 1.86
C TYR A 185 -18.54 6.94 2.24
N SER A 186 -19.50 6.99 1.33
CA SER A 186 -20.65 6.08 1.37
C SER A 186 -20.21 4.67 0.99
N VAL A 187 -20.96 3.65 1.42
CA VAL A 187 -20.75 2.26 1.03
C VAL A 187 -21.81 1.76 0.05
N ASP A 188 -21.47 0.73 -0.72
CA ASP A 188 -22.41 0.00 -1.57
C ASP A 188 -23.04 -1.23 -0.86
N GLU A 189 -23.82 -2.02 -1.60
CA GLU A 189 -24.50 -3.23 -1.10
C GLU A 189 -23.53 -4.35 -0.68
N HIS A 190 -22.25 -4.24 -1.05
CA HIS A 190 -21.17 -5.18 -0.73
C HIS A 190 -20.25 -4.67 0.38
N PHE A 191 -20.65 -3.59 1.08
CA PHE A 191 -19.83 -2.93 2.10
C PHE A 191 -18.48 -2.44 1.55
N GLN A 192 -18.42 -2.06 0.27
CA GLN A 192 -17.24 -1.43 -0.33
C GLN A 192 -17.47 0.09 -0.45
N PRO A 193 -16.40 0.92 -0.33
CA PRO A 193 -16.54 2.35 -0.48
C PRO A 193 -16.92 2.70 -1.92
N LYS A 194 -17.83 3.68 -2.06
CA LYS A 194 -18.37 4.11 -3.35
C LYS A 194 -17.86 5.50 -3.74
N GLN A 195 -18.27 6.53 -3.01
CA GLN A 195 -17.93 7.92 -3.30
C GLN A 195 -17.86 8.76 -2.03
N ILE A 196 -17.12 9.85 -2.07
CA ILE A 196 -17.05 10.83 -0.98
C ILE A 196 -18.41 11.51 -0.85
N VAL A 197 -19.01 11.47 0.33
CA VAL A 197 -20.28 12.15 0.64
C VAL A 197 -20.11 13.25 1.69
N LYS A 198 -19.01 13.21 2.44
CA LYS A 198 -18.66 14.25 3.41
C LYS A 198 -17.18 14.58 3.34
N SER A 199 -16.84 15.85 3.51
CA SER A 199 -15.46 16.34 3.42
C SER A 199 -15.25 17.46 4.43
N LEU A 200 -14.60 17.13 5.54
CA LEU A 200 -14.35 18.02 6.67
C LEU A 200 -13.04 18.78 6.47
N ILE A 201 -13.11 20.10 6.59
CA ILE A 201 -11.94 20.98 6.52
C ILE A 201 -11.30 21.03 7.91
N PRO A 202 -10.00 20.74 8.07
CA PRO A 202 -9.35 20.85 9.37
C PRO A 202 -9.29 22.31 9.82
N SER A 203 -9.48 22.55 11.12
CA SER A 203 -9.35 23.89 11.71
C SER A 203 -8.70 23.79 13.08
N TRP A 204 -7.98 24.85 13.48
CA TRP A 204 -7.32 24.92 14.79
C TRP A 204 -8.23 24.47 15.94
N ASN A 205 -7.70 23.64 16.83
CA ASN A 205 -8.38 23.17 18.04
C ASN A 205 -9.73 22.46 17.78
N THR A 206 -9.85 21.81 16.61
CA THR A 206 -11.03 21.02 16.28
C THR A 206 -10.70 19.54 16.44
N LEU A 207 -11.48 18.85 17.27
CA LEU A 207 -11.39 17.41 17.44
C LEU A 207 -12.50 16.73 16.64
N VAL A 208 -12.14 15.77 15.81
CA VAL A 208 -13.07 14.86 15.13
C VAL A 208 -12.87 13.47 15.70
N PHE A 209 -13.96 12.73 15.89
CA PHE A 209 -13.89 11.31 16.26
C PHE A 209 -15.04 10.52 15.64
N PHE A 210 -14.83 9.23 15.39
CA PHE A 210 -15.82 8.34 14.79
C PHE A 210 -15.62 6.90 15.24
N GLU A 211 -16.69 6.11 15.18
CA GLU A 211 -16.63 4.67 15.49
C GLU A 211 -15.93 3.92 14.36
N VAL A 212 -14.92 3.11 14.71
CA VAL A 212 -14.25 2.21 13.77
C VAL A 212 -15.19 1.05 13.48
N SER A 213 -15.42 0.78 12.20
CA SER A 213 -16.35 -0.25 11.73
C SER A 213 -16.01 -0.70 10.30
N PRO A 214 -16.58 -1.81 9.82
CA PRO A 214 -16.38 -2.26 8.42
C PRO A 214 -16.87 -1.30 7.33
N ILE A 215 -17.46 -0.16 7.72
CA ILE A 215 -18.00 0.86 6.81
C ILE A 215 -17.43 2.26 7.05
N SER A 216 -16.50 2.43 8.00
CA SER A 216 -15.92 3.74 8.34
C SER A 216 -14.83 4.19 7.36
N PHE A 217 -15.09 4.01 6.06
CA PHE A 217 -14.15 4.35 4.99
C PHE A 217 -13.93 5.86 4.90
N HIS A 218 -12.67 6.26 4.98
CA HIS A 218 -12.26 7.65 4.95
C HIS A 218 -10.85 7.81 4.35
N GLN A 219 -10.49 9.05 4.02
CA GLN A 219 -9.16 9.42 3.56
C GLN A 219 -8.77 10.81 4.07
N VAL A 220 -7.47 11.11 4.04
CA VAL A 220 -6.95 12.48 4.06
C VAL A 220 -6.60 12.85 2.63
N SER A 221 -7.37 13.78 2.04
CA SER A 221 -7.11 14.28 0.70
C SER A 221 -5.69 14.85 0.59
N GLU A 222 -5.11 14.81 -0.60
CA GLU A 222 -3.80 15.41 -0.85
C GLU A 222 -3.74 16.85 -0.34
N VAL A 223 -2.64 17.22 0.33
CA VAL A 223 -2.35 18.61 0.71
C VAL A 223 -1.78 19.34 -0.51
N LEU A 224 -2.46 20.42 -0.91
CA LEU A 224 -2.16 21.20 -2.11
C LEU A 224 -1.38 22.48 -1.79
N SER A 225 -1.25 22.82 -0.51
CA SER A 225 -0.49 23.98 -0.05
C SER A 225 1.00 23.70 -0.11
N GLU A 226 1.74 24.46 -0.91
CA GLU A 226 3.21 24.43 -0.95
C GLU A 226 3.88 25.08 0.28
N GLU A 227 3.16 25.95 1.00
CA GLU A 227 3.74 26.77 2.07
C GLU A 227 3.33 26.32 3.48
N LYS A 228 2.16 25.68 3.61
CA LYS A 228 1.55 25.40 4.92
C LYS A 228 1.61 23.91 5.23
N SER A 229 1.85 23.62 6.50
CA SER A 229 1.87 22.26 7.02
C SER A 229 0.60 21.96 7.82
N ARG A 230 -0.03 20.82 7.53
CA ARG A 230 -1.19 20.30 8.24
C ARG A 230 -0.71 19.43 9.41
N LEU A 231 -0.68 20.02 10.61
CA LEU A 231 -0.32 19.33 11.85
C LEU A 231 -1.56 18.77 12.56
N SER A 232 -1.50 17.52 12.99
CA SER A 232 -2.55 16.88 13.77
C SER A 232 -2.01 15.86 14.75
N ILE A 233 -2.73 15.67 15.85
CA ILE A 233 -2.59 14.48 16.69
C ILE A 233 -3.72 13.54 16.36
N SER A 234 -3.41 12.28 16.07
CA SER A 234 -4.41 11.25 15.78
C SER A 234 -4.10 9.96 16.52
N GLY A 235 -5.13 9.15 16.72
CA GLY A 235 -5.00 7.88 17.42
C GLY A 235 -6.34 7.19 17.61
N TRP A 236 -6.34 6.16 18.45
CA TRP A 236 -7.51 5.32 18.70
C TRP A 236 -7.73 5.10 20.20
N PHE A 237 -9.00 5.07 20.59
CA PHE A 237 -9.41 4.45 21.85
C PHE A 237 -9.71 2.98 21.60
N HIS A 238 -9.03 2.13 22.36
CA HIS A 238 -9.15 0.67 22.26
C HIS A 238 -10.31 0.15 23.10
N GLY A 239 -10.86 -1.00 22.74
CA GLY A 239 -11.98 -1.66 23.44
C GLY A 239 -12.26 -3.05 22.87
N PRO A 240 -13.42 -3.66 23.19
CA PRO A 240 -13.74 -5.01 22.74
C PRO A 240 -13.72 -5.15 21.22
N SER A 241 -13.03 -6.16 20.70
CA SER A 241 -12.90 -6.44 19.26
C SER A 241 -14.27 -6.61 18.58
N LEU A 242 -14.38 -6.08 17.35
CA LEU A 242 -15.57 -6.23 16.50
C LEU A 242 -15.44 -7.48 15.63
N THR A 243 -16.55 -8.16 15.35
CA THR A 243 -16.56 -9.30 14.42
C THR A 243 -16.59 -8.81 12.97
N ARG A 244 -15.59 -9.21 12.20
CA ARG A 244 -15.46 -8.85 10.79
C ARG A 244 -16.44 -9.66 9.93
N PRO A 245 -17.16 -9.03 8.97
CA PRO A 245 -17.90 -9.78 7.96
C PRO A 245 -16.93 -10.56 7.06
N PRO A 246 -17.38 -11.64 6.39
CA PRO A 246 -16.55 -12.39 5.46
C PRO A 246 -16.01 -11.50 4.34
N THR A 247 -14.74 -11.70 3.95
CA THR A 247 -14.09 -10.93 2.89
C THR A 247 -14.83 -11.11 1.55
N TYR A 248 -15.15 -9.99 0.89
CA TYR A 248 -15.82 -10.00 -0.42
C TYR A 248 -14.82 -10.25 -1.56
N PHE A 249 -15.07 -11.25 -2.43
CA PHE A 249 -14.23 -11.55 -3.59
C PHE A 249 -14.79 -10.92 -4.88
N GLU A 250 -13.96 -10.13 -5.58
CA GLU A 250 -14.35 -9.55 -6.88
C GLU A 250 -14.37 -10.62 -8.00
N PRO A 251 -15.27 -10.50 -9.00
CA PRO A 251 -15.26 -11.36 -10.18
C PRO A 251 -13.93 -11.26 -10.94
N LEU A 252 -13.43 -12.40 -11.43
CA LEU A 252 -12.21 -12.46 -12.23
C LEU A 252 -12.41 -11.82 -13.61
N LEU A 253 -11.40 -11.11 -14.10
CA LEU A 253 -11.41 -10.57 -15.46
C LEU A 253 -11.35 -11.70 -16.51
N PRO A 254 -12.05 -11.58 -17.65
CA PRO A 254 -12.00 -12.57 -18.74
C PRO A 254 -10.60 -12.69 -19.37
N ARG A 255 -10.20 -13.93 -19.72
CA ARG A 255 -8.92 -14.27 -20.40
C ARG A 255 -9.19 -14.66 -21.86
N SER A 256 -8.24 -14.46 -22.77
CA SER A 256 -8.43 -14.69 -24.22
C SER A 256 -7.19 -15.27 -24.95
N PRO A 257 -7.36 -16.00 -26.07
CA PRO A 257 -6.29 -16.48 -26.95
C PRO A 257 -5.86 -15.44 -28.02
N HIS A 258 -5.03 -15.86 -28.99
CA HIS A 258 -4.11 -14.98 -29.72
C HIS A 258 -4.42 -14.52 -31.17
N ILE A 259 -3.72 -13.49 -31.72
CA ILE A 259 -3.91 -12.83 -33.06
C ILE A 259 -2.59 -12.22 -33.68
N PRO A 260 -2.35 -12.11 -35.03
CA PRO A 260 -1.06 -11.64 -35.67
C PRO A 260 -0.81 -10.10 -35.92
N GLN A 261 0.42 -9.70 -36.33
CA GLN A 261 1.11 -8.37 -36.15
C GLN A 261 1.55 -7.54 -37.42
N ASP A 262 1.89 -6.23 -37.24
CA ASP A 262 2.67 -5.29 -38.14
C ASP A 262 3.45 -4.15 -37.36
N PRO A 263 4.64 -3.59 -37.78
CA PRO A 263 5.61 -2.89 -36.88
C PRO A 263 5.87 -1.34 -36.82
N GLU A 264 5.38 -0.40 -37.65
CA GLU A 264 5.74 1.07 -37.50
C GLU A 264 4.87 1.87 -36.50
N LYS A 265 4.67 1.36 -35.28
CA LYS A 265 3.41 1.61 -34.55
C LYS A 265 3.44 2.59 -33.37
N PHE A 266 4.58 2.85 -32.71
CA PHE A 266 4.57 3.61 -31.44
C PHE A 266 4.07 5.05 -31.57
N ALA A 267 4.53 5.78 -32.59
CA ALA A 267 4.07 7.16 -32.83
C ALA A 267 2.58 7.22 -33.19
N GLU A 268 2.09 6.27 -34.01
CA GLU A 268 0.66 6.14 -34.35
C GLU A 268 -0.20 5.82 -33.11
N VAL A 269 0.32 4.97 -32.21
CA VAL A 269 -0.33 4.65 -30.93
C VAL A 269 -0.42 5.89 -30.05
N CYS A 270 0.68 6.63 -29.85
CA CYS A 270 0.67 7.86 -29.08
C CYS A 270 -0.26 8.92 -29.68
N GLU A 271 -0.25 9.09 -31.01
CA GLU A 271 -1.15 10.03 -31.68
C GLU A 271 -2.62 9.65 -31.48
N ALA A 272 -2.96 8.36 -31.56
CA ALA A 272 -4.32 7.89 -31.31
C ALA A 272 -4.75 8.03 -29.84
N LEU A 273 -3.82 7.93 -28.88
CA LEU A 273 -4.13 8.19 -27.47
C LEU A 273 -4.32 9.68 -27.17
N GLU A 274 -3.55 10.55 -27.82
CA GLU A 274 -3.61 12.00 -27.60
C GLU A 274 -4.77 12.68 -28.34
N LYS A 275 -5.11 12.22 -29.54
CA LYS A 275 -6.06 12.89 -30.44
C LYS A 275 -7.25 12.03 -30.83
N GLY A 276 -7.18 10.72 -30.60
CA GLY A 276 -8.25 9.79 -30.97
C GLY A 276 -9.43 9.82 -30.01
N ASP A 277 -10.55 9.29 -30.47
CA ASP A 277 -11.75 9.12 -29.65
C ASP A 277 -11.63 7.79 -28.86
N VAL A 278 -11.21 7.88 -27.61
CA VAL A 278 -11.09 6.75 -26.69
C VAL A 278 -12.07 6.93 -25.54
N GLU A 279 -12.98 5.97 -25.39
CA GLU A 279 -13.92 5.94 -24.28
C GLU A 279 -13.24 5.39 -23.03
N TRP A 280 -13.13 6.23 -22.00
CA TRP A 280 -12.51 5.91 -20.72
C TRP A 280 -13.57 5.70 -19.63
N THR A 281 -13.35 4.70 -18.78
CA THR A 281 -14.19 4.42 -17.62
C THR A 281 -13.35 4.39 -16.35
N SER A 282 -13.76 5.13 -15.32
CA SER A 282 -13.09 5.11 -14.02
C SER A 282 -13.30 3.76 -13.34
N GLN A 283 -12.20 3.17 -12.85
CA GLN A 283 -12.19 1.91 -12.13
C GLN A 283 -12.13 2.17 -10.62
N GLY A 284 -12.88 1.37 -9.87
CA GLY A 284 -12.93 1.37 -8.40
C GLY A 284 -12.89 -0.06 -7.83
N PRO A 285 -13.25 -0.26 -6.55
CA PRO A 285 -13.60 0.76 -5.54
C PRO A 285 -12.36 1.52 -5.00
N PRO A 286 -12.54 2.70 -4.38
CA PRO A 286 -11.44 3.57 -3.92
C PRO A 286 -10.47 2.93 -2.90
N ASN A 287 -10.89 1.95 -2.10
CA ASN A 287 -9.97 1.23 -1.21
C ASN A 287 -9.08 0.19 -1.94
N LYS A 288 -9.18 0.11 -3.27
CA LYS A 288 -8.38 -0.84 -4.09
C LYS A 288 -7.70 -0.15 -5.25
N ARG A 289 -8.42 0.72 -5.97
CA ARG A 289 -7.94 1.35 -7.19
C ARG A 289 -8.74 2.59 -7.54
N PHE A 290 -8.07 3.50 -8.22
CA PHE A 290 -8.71 4.61 -8.93
C PHE A 290 -7.86 4.97 -10.14
N TYR A 291 -8.32 4.59 -11.33
CA TYR A 291 -7.68 4.93 -12.61
C TYR A 291 -8.69 4.85 -13.75
N GLU A 292 -8.29 5.26 -14.95
CA GLU A 292 -9.13 5.16 -16.15
C GLU A 292 -8.74 3.95 -17.00
N LYS A 293 -9.73 3.16 -17.42
CA LYS A 293 -9.57 2.00 -18.31
C LYS A 293 -10.34 2.25 -19.60
N ALA A 294 -9.72 1.95 -20.74
CA ALA A 294 -10.37 2.08 -22.03
C ALA A 294 -11.40 0.97 -22.30
N GLU A 295 -12.50 1.32 -22.97
CA GLU A 295 -13.46 0.34 -23.51
C GLU A 295 -12.91 -0.31 -24.79
N GLU A 296 -12.35 -1.51 -24.63
CA GLU A 296 -11.59 -2.22 -25.69
C GLU A 296 -12.42 -2.40 -26.99
N SER A 297 -13.73 -2.64 -26.87
CA SER A 297 -14.61 -2.85 -28.03
C SER A 297 -14.74 -1.62 -28.94
N LYS A 298 -14.50 -0.42 -28.41
CA LYS A 298 -14.67 0.87 -29.12
C LYS A 298 -13.35 1.54 -29.49
N LEU A 299 -12.20 0.94 -29.16
CA LEU A 299 -10.89 1.50 -29.45
C LEU A 299 -10.67 1.79 -30.95
N PRO A 300 -9.94 2.88 -31.28
CA PRO A 300 -9.37 3.11 -32.60
C PRO A 300 -8.57 1.90 -33.10
N LYS A 301 -8.55 1.68 -34.42
CA LYS A 301 -7.95 0.48 -35.04
C LYS A 301 -6.50 0.24 -34.56
N ILE A 302 -5.67 1.28 -34.56
CA ILE A 302 -4.27 1.16 -34.13
C ILE A 302 -4.11 0.70 -32.67
N LEU A 303 -4.99 1.14 -31.77
CA LEU A 303 -4.98 0.71 -30.37
C LEU A 303 -5.52 -0.70 -30.21
N LYS A 304 -6.53 -1.09 -31.00
CA LYS A 304 -7.00 -2.49 -31.08
C LYS A 304 -5.92 -3.43 -31.58
N ASP A 305 -5.21 -3.04 -32.63
CA ASP A 305 -4.11 -3.82 -33.19
C ASP A 305 -2.98 -3.97 -32.15
N CYS A 306 -2.70 -2.93 -31.36
CA CYS A 306 -1.72 -3.01 -30.26
C CYS A 306 -2.19 -3.91 -29.11
N MET A 307 -3.47 -3.86 -28.71
CA MET A 307 -4.03 -4.83 -27.76
C MET A 307 -3.93 -6.27 -28.30
N ALA A 308 -4.23 -6.48 -29.58
CA ALA A 308 -4.16 -7.77 -30.25
C ALA A 308 -2.71 -8.30 -30.33
N LEU A 309 -1.73 -7.42 -30.54
CA LEU A 309 -0.31 -7.76 -30.51
C LEU A 309 0.09 -8.40 -29.17
N PHE A 310 -0.29 -7.80 -28.04
CA PHE A 310 0.04 -8.39 -26.74
C PHE A 310 -0.76 -9.64 -26.43
N ARG A 311 -1.90 -9.86 -27.11
CA ARG A 311 -2.61 -11.14 -27.05
C ARG A 311 -2.00 -12.18 -28.01
N SER A 312 -1.07 -11.82 -28.91
CA SER A 312 -0.62 -12.64 -30.06
C SER A 312 0.19 -13.91 -29.74
N GLU A 313 0.15 -14.92 -30.62
CA GLU A 313 0.84 -16.21 -30.43
C GLU A 313 2.34 -15.97 -30.42
N ALA A 314 2.76 -15.15 -31.38
CA ALA A 314 4.11 -14.67 -31.52
C ALA A 314 4.57 -13.96 -30.25
N MET A 315 3.72 -13.16 -29.59
CA MET A 315 4.06 -12.53 -28.32
C MET A 315 4.20 -13.56 -27.20
N PHE A 316 3.28 -14.52 -27.05
CA PHE A 316 3.41 -15.58 -26.04
C PHE A 316 4.71 -16.38 -26.23
N LEU A 317 5.04 -16.75 -27.47
CA LEU A 317 6.31 -17.43 -27.79
C LEU A 317 7.52 -16.52 -27.53
N LEU A 318 7.47 -15.25 -27.92
CA LEU A 318 8.54 -14.29 -27.68
C LEU A 318 8.79 -14.08 -26.19
N LEU A 319 7.74 -13.94 -25.40
CA LEU A 319 7.84 -13.82 -23.94
C LEU A 319 8.37 -15.10 -23.30
N SER A 320 8.01 -16.27 -23.83
CA SER A 320 8.63 -17.54 -23.41
C SER A 320 10.14 -17.51 -23.64
N ASN A 321 10.57 -17.06 -24.83
CA ASN A 321 12.00 -16.95 -25.16
C ASN A 321 12.75 -15.93 -24.29
N PHE A 322 12.11 -14.85 -23.86
CA PHE A 322 12.72 -13.85 -22.98
C PHE A 322 12.83 -14.30 -21.53
N THR A 323 11.93 -15.16 -21.07
CA THR A 323 11.76 -15.43 -19.63
C THR A 323 12.06 -16.86 -19.23
N GLY A 324 12.10 -17.80 -20.17
CA GLY A 324 12.17 -19.24 -19.91
C GLY A 324 10.85 -19.84 -19.44
N LEU A 325 9.78 -19.05 -19.28
CA LEU A 325 8.46 -19.54 -18.90
C LEU A 325 7.79 -20.28 -20.06
N LYS A 326 7.03 -21.33 -19.78
CA LYS A 326 6.28 -22.11 -20.77
C LYS A 326 4.95 -21.43 -21.12
N LEU A 327 5.01 -20.23 -21.70
CA LEU A 327 3.83 -19.50 -22.17
C LEU A 327 3.37 -19.96 -23.57
N HIS A 328 4.12 -20.83 -24.23
CA HIS A 328 3.78 -21.36 -25.55
C HIS A 328 4.20 -22.83 -25.68
N PHE A 329 3.44 -23.63 -26.43
CA PHE A 329 3.72 -25.06 -26.58
C PHE A 329 5.05 -25.36 -27.30
N LEU A 330 5.49 -24.45 -28.19
CA LEU A 330 6.80 -24.51 -28.88
C LEU A 330 7.97 -23.99 -28.04
N ALA A 331 7.74 -23.39 -26.87
CA ALA A 331 8.84 -22.94 -26.01
C ALA A 331 9.56 -24.17 -25.42
N PRO A 332 10.86 -24.11 -25.09
CA PRO A 332 11.56 -25.23 -24.47
C PRO A 332 10.92 -25.62 -23.13
N SER A 333 10.86 -26.92 -22.83
CA SER A 333 10.54 -27.43 -21.49
C SER A 333 11.83 -27.73 -20.73
N GLU A 334 11.82 -27.66 -19.40
CA GLU A 334 12.95 -28.17 -18.58
C GLU A 334 13.31 -29.63 -18.90
N GLU A 335 12.33 -30.41 -19.39
CA GLU A 335 12.51 -31.79 -19.87
C GLU A 335 13.25 -31.86 -21.22
N ASP A 336 13.06 -30.89 -22.12
CA ASP A 336 13.69 -30.87 -23.44
C ASP A 336 15.19 -30.52 -23.32
N GLU A 337 15.58 -29.64 -22.37
CA GLU A 337 16.99 -29.30 -22.13
C GLU A 337 17.82 -30.47 -21.54
N LEU A 338 17.16 -31.43 -20.88
CA LEU A 338 17.80 -32.64 -20.35
C LEU A 338 17.99 -33.72 -21.42
N GLU A 339 17.15 -33.75 -22.45
CA GLU A 339 17.32 -34.63 -23.61
C GLU A 339 18.43 -34.12 -24.54
N ASP A 340 18.51 -32.81 -24.80
CA ASP A 340 19.57 -32.20 -25.62
C ASP A 340 20.97 -32.38 -25.01
N LYS A 341 21.09 -32.38 -23.68
CA LYS A 341 22.38 -32.67 -23.00
C LYS A 341 22.83 -34.12 -23.13
N LYS A 342 21.92 -35.07 -23.37
CA LYS A 342 22.27 -36.47 -23.61
C LYS A 342 22.68 -36.73 -25.07
N GLU A 343 22.18 -35.95 -26.01
CA GLU A 343 22.57 -36.07 -27.42
C GLU A 343 23.91 -35.38 -27.74
N GLY A 344 24.30 -34.34 -26.99
CA GLY A 344 25.56 -33.61 -27.17
C GLY A 344 26.85 -34.35 -26.77
N GLU A 345 26.79 -35.39 -25.94
CA GLU A 345 27.96 -36.21 -25.56
C GLU A 345 28.24 -37.39 -26.51
N ALA A 346 27.38 -37.64 -27.51
CA ALA A 346 27.48 -38.80 -28.39
C ALA A 346 28.18 -38.53 -29.74
N ALA A 347 28.83 -37.37 -29.93
CA ALA A 347 29.46 -37.02 -31.21
C ALA A 347 30.92 -36.53 -31.06
N SER A 348 31.85 -37.48 -30.96
CA SER A 348 33.24 -37.27 -31.38
C SER A 348 33.74 -38.51 -32.15
N PRO A 349 34.19 -38.39 -33.41
CA PRO A 349 34.66 -39.53 -34.20
C PRO A 349 36.12 -39.85 -33.88
N ALA A 350 36.41 -41.16 -33.81
CA ALA A 350 37.75 -41.71 -33.71
C ALA A 350 38.49 -41.61 -35.06
N ASP A 351 39.78 -41.27 -35.04
CA ASP A 351 40.75 -41.80 -36.00
C ASP A 351 42.13 -42.00 -35.35
N ASN A 352 42.80 -43.09 -35.75
CA ASN A 352 44.01 -43.64 -35.15
C ASN A 352 45.27 -43.16 -35.89
N THR A 353 46.40 -42.94 -35.19
CA THR A 353 47.72 -43.54 -35.54
C THR A 353 48.86 -43.22 -34.54
N GLU A 354 49.38 -44.32 -33.98
CA GLU A 354 50.76 -44.73 -33.61
C GLU A 354 51.91 -43.81 -33.13
N GLU A 355 52.59 -44.39 -32.11
CA GLU A 355 54.00 -44.37 -31.70
C GLU A 355 54.62 -43.21 -30.89
N GLY A 356 55.19 -43.56 -29.72
CA GLY A 356 56.35 -42.86 -29.15
C GLY A 356 56.47 -42.74 -27.62
N THR A 357 56.78 -43.85 -26.94
CA THR A 357 57.67 -43.98 -25.74
C THR A 357 57.58 -43.09 -24.47
N SER A 358 57.48 -43.81 -23.33
CA SER A 358 58.13 -43.58 -22.00
C SER A 358 57.50 -42.49 -21.10
N HIS A 359 57.34 -42.60 -19.76
CA HIS A 359 57.98 -43.41 -18.71
C HIS A 359 57.05 -43.54 -17.48
N SER A 360 57.13 -44.69 -16.79
CA SER A 360 57.01 -44.99 -15.34
C SER A 360 56.02 -44.18 -14.46
N SER A 361 55.15 -44.81 -13.65
CA SER A 361 55.55 -45.72 -12.58
C SER A 361 54.42 -46.64 -12.06
N PHE A 362 54.71 -47.96 -12.13
CA PHE A 362 54.32 -49.07 -11.23
C PHE A 362 54.48 -48.68 -9.74
N GLU A 363 53.79 -49.17 -8.70
CA GLU A 363 52.73 -50.18 -8.40
C GLU A 363 52.66 -50.24 -6.83
N PRO A 364 52.09 -51.23 -6.09
CA PRO A 364 50.87 -52.03 -6.28
C PRO A 364 50.07 -52.36 -4.97
N GLU A 365 48.94 -53.07 -5.19
CA GLU A 365 48.46 -54.27 -4.48
C GLU A 365 48.00 -54.25 -3.01
N ASN A 366 46.75 -54.66 -2.77
CA ASN A 366 46.30 -56.05 -2.49
C ASN A 366 44.83 -55.96 -2.02
N SER A 367 43.89 -56.88 -2.24
CA SER A 367 43.97 -58.32 -2.48
C SER A 367 42.55 -58.87 -2.74
N ARG A 368 42.48 -59.89 -3.62
CA ARG A 368 41.65 -61.13 -3.58
C ARG A 368 40.16 -61.03 -3.95
N GLU A 369 39.80 -61.58 -5.13
CA GLU A 369 39.42 -63.00 -5.44
C GLU A 369 37.91 -63.23 -5.17
N ALA A 370 37.13 -64.03 -5.89
CA ALA A 370 37.12 -64.69 -7.20
C ALA A 370 35.77 -65.46 -7.21
N ILE A 371 34.91 -65.26 -8.21
CA ILE A 371 34.55 -66.24 -9.26
C ILE A 371 33.52 -67.34 -8.87
N SER A 372 32.40 -67.32 -9.61
CA SER A 372 31.58 -68.47 -10.11
C SER A 372 30.75 -69.28 -9.10
N ASP A 373 29.66 -69.95 -9.44
CA ASP A 373 28.82 -70.04 -10.64
C ASP A 373 27.47 -70.66 -10.21
N SER A 374 26.45 -70.29 -10.97
CA SER A 374 25.19 -70.98 -11.30
C SER A 374 24.52 -72.07 -10.42
N SER A 375 23.21 -71.83 -10.29
CA SER A 375 22.07 -72.77 -10.38
C SER A 375 21.56 -73.43 -9.09
N GLN A 376 20.37 -73.00 -8.63
CA GLN A 376 19.09 -73.68 -8.91
C GLN A 376 17.94 -72.95 -8.21
N GLN A 377 16.83 -72.81 -8.94
CA GLN A 377 15.55 -72.28 -8.50
C GLN A 377 14.90 -73.17 -7.43
N SER A 378 14.35 -72.56 -6.38
CA SER A 378 12.95 -72.80 -5.98
C SER A 378 12.49 -71.81 -4.91
N ASN A 379 11.47 -71.02 -5.29
CA ASN A 379 10.29 -70.61 -4.50
C ASN A 379 10.50 -69.90 -3.15
N GLU A 380 10.15 -68.60 -3.08
CA GLU A 380 9.13 -68.09 -2.15
C GLU A 380 8.76 -66.63 -2.45
N GLN A 381 7.50 -66.30 -2.17
CA GLN A 381 6.74 -65.11 -2.53
C GLN A 381 7.30 -63.79 -1.95
N ILE A 382 7.26 -62.72 -2.75
CA ILE A 382 7.30 -61.33 -2.26
C ILE A 382 6.23 -60.53 -3.03
N ASP A 383 5.35 -59.87 -2.27
CA ASP A 383 4.26 -59.00 -2.72
C ASP A 383 4.75 -57.86 -3.63
N PRO A 384 3.94 -57.40 -4.61
CA PRO A 384 4.34 -56.31 -5.49
C PRO A 384 4.22 -54.96 -4.76
N GLU A 385 5.32 -54.20 -4.77
CA GLU A 385 5.36 -52.77 -4.44
C GLU A 385 4.38 -51.98 -5.34
N PRO A 386 3.76 -50.91 -4.82
CA PRO A 386 2.78 -50.14 -5.57
C PRO A 386 3.47 -49.34 -6.69
N GLU A 387 3.02 -49.54 -7.93
CA GLU A 387 3.37 -48.72 -9.08
C GLU A 387 3.11 -47.24 -8.76
N GLU A 388 4.17 -46.43 -8.78
CA GLU A 388 4.06 -44.98 -8.91
C GLU A 388 3.38 -44.66 -10.23
N THR A 389 2.07 -44.45 -10.19
CA THR A 389 1.33 -43.83 -11.27
C THR A 389 1.92 -42.44 -11.50
N LYS A 390 2.73 -42.28 -12.56
CA LYS A 390 3.07 -40.98 -13.15
C LYS A 390 1.77 -40.22 -13.40
N ALA A 391 1.42 -39.32 -12.50
CA ALA A 391 0.39 -38.32 -12.75
C ALA A 391 0.84 -37.53 -13.98
N LYS A 392 0.14 -37.69 -15.10
CA LYS A 392 0.29 -36.79 -16.26
C LYS A 392 0.05 -35.37 -15.73
N LYS A 393 1.09 -34.53 -15.71
CA LYS A 393 0.93 -33.07 -15.62
C LYS A 393 -0.07 -32.70 -16.71
N GLU A 394 -1.27 -32.29 -16.34
CA GLU A 394 -2.17 -31.65 -17.30
C GLU A 394 -1.41 -30.45 -17.86
N SER A 395 -1.21 -30.43 -19.19
CA SER A 395 -0.68 -29.25 -19.88
C SER A 395 -1.63 -28.10 -19.60
N SER A 396 -1.24 -27.19 -18.70
CA SER A 396 -1.96 -25.92 -18.52
C SER A 396 -1.96 -25.20 -19.87
N VAL A 397 -3.08 -24.54 -20.18
CA VAL A 397 -3.17 -23.71 -21.38
C VAL A 397 -2.75 -22.32 -20.96
N PRO A 398 -1.65 -21.77 -21.50
CA PRO A 398 -1.22 -20.42 -21.15
C PRO A 398 -2.31 -19.40 -21.45
N THR A 399 -2.47 -18.43 -20.57
CA THR A 399 -3.51 -17.40 -20.70
C THR A 399 -2.97 -16.02 -20.39
N CYS A 400 -3.66 -14.98 -20.89
CA CYS A 400 -3.38 -13.61 -20.50
C CYS A 400 -4.64 -12.83 -20.17
N GLN A 401 -4.47 -11.76 -19.40
CA GLN A 401 -5.42 -10.67 -19.27
C GLN A 401 -4.68 -9.36 -19.54
N GLY A 402 -5.37 -8.37 -20.10
CA GLY A 402 -4.75 -7.10 -20.40
C GLY A 402 -5.75 -5.98 -20.54
N GLU A 403 -5.26 -4.77 -20.31
CA GLU A 403 -6.02 -3.54 -20.40
C GLU A 403 -5.14 -2.35 -20.81
N LEU A 404 -5.77 -1.38 -21.45
CA LEU A 404 -5.20 -0.06 -21.72
C LEU A 404 -5.66 0.90 -20.62
N ARG A 405 -4.70 1.53 -19.93
CA ARG A 405 -4.93 2.38 -18.77
C ARG A 405 -4.49 3.82 -19.05
N HIS A 406 -5.18 4.76 -18.43
CA HIS A 406 -4.82 6.17 -18.39
C HIS A 406 -4.62 6.63 -16.94
N TRP A 407 -3.48 7.28 -16.71
CA TRP A 407 -2.96 7.66 -15.41
C TRP A 407 -2.80 9.17 -15.36
N LYS A 408 -3.48 9.83 -14.42
CA LYS A 408 -3.39 11.27 -14.18
C LYS A 408 -3.44 11.56 -12.69
N THR A 409 -3.26 12.83 -12.32
CA THR A 409 -3.31 13.31 -10.93
C THR A 409 -4.51 12.74 -10.17
N GLY A 410 -4.26 12.19 -8.99
CA GLY A 410 -5.23 11.52 -8.13
C GLY A 410 -5.37 10.01 -8.36
N HIS A 411 -4.85 9.43 -9.46
CA HIS A 411 -4.96 7.99 -9.72
C HIS A 411 -3.97 7.16 -8.89
N TYR A 412 -4.34 5.91 -8.55
CA TYR A 412 -3.55 4.94 -7.77
C TYR A 412 -4.08 3.50 -7.85
N THR A 413 -3.32 2.54 -7.33
CA THR A 413 -3.84 1.26 -6.83
C THR A 413 -3.29 0.98 -5.44
N LEU A 414 -3.96 0.12 -4.69
CA LEU A 414 -3.63 -0.28 -3.32
C LEU A 414 -3.53 -1.80 -3.21
N ILE A 415 -2.72 -2.24 -2.25
CA ILE A 415 -2.72 -3.61 -1.77
C ILE A 415 -3.95 -3.80 -0.88
N HIS A 416 -4.63 -4.94 -1.05
CA HIS A 416 -5.83 -5.26 -0.30
C HIS A 416 -5.93 -6.77 -0.05
N ASP A 417 -6.74 -7.19 0.92
CA ASP A 417 -6.86 -8.61 1.34
C ASP A 417 -7.19 -9.58 0.21
N ASN A 418 -7.87 -9.10 -0.83
CA ASN A 418 -8.24 -9.90 -2.00
C ASN A 418 -7.18 -9.96 -3.09
N THR A 419 -5.99 -9.39 -2.88
CA THR A 419 -4.93 -9.43 -3.90
C THR A 419 -4.49 -10.89 -4.03
N LYS A 420 -4.93 -11.54 -5.11
CA LYS A 420 -4.55 -12.92 -5.38
C LYS A 420 -3.05 -12.97 -5.63
N THR A 421 -2.40 -13.89 -4.93
CA THR A 421 -1.00 -14.18 -5.16
C THR A 421 -0.87 -15.47 -5.95
N GLU A 422 -0.50 -15.33 -7.21
CA GLU A 422 -0.35 -16.40 -8.18
C GLU A 422 0.93 -16.11 -8.98
N PHE A 423 1.60 -17.16 -9.44
CA PHE A 423 2.72 -17.04 -10.36
C PHE A 423 2.23 -16.38 -11.65
N ALA A 424 2.87 -15.29 -12.04
CA ALA A 424 2.43 -14.51 -13.19
C ALA A 424 3.56 -13.64 -13.74
N LEU A 425 3.57 -13.44 -15.05
CA LEU A 425 4.44 -12.49 -15.72
C LEU A 425 3.67 -11.21 -16.02
N ASP A 426 4.05 -10.11 -15.38
CA ASP A 426 3.52 -8.79 -15.68
C ASP A 426 4.29 -8.14 -16.84
N LEU A 427 3.55 -7.49 -17.74
CA LEU A 427 4.08 -6.73 -18.86
C LEU A 427 3.50 -5.32 -18.84
N LEU A 428 4.36 -4.32 -18.87
CA LEU A 428 3.99 -2.89 -18.91
C LEU A 428 4.67 -2.20 -20.10
N LEU A 429 3.89 -1.64 -21.02
CA LEU A 429 4.38 -0.73 -22.07
C LEU A 429 3.82 0.67 -21.83
N TYR A 430 4.69 1.66 -21.68
CA TYR A 430 4.29 3.06 -21.40
C TYR A 430 4.26 3.94 -22.66
N CYS A 431 3.32 4.88 -22.68
CA CYS A 431 3.09 5.82 -23.77
C CYS A 431 2.80 7.23 -23.23
N GLY A 432 3.40 8.27 -23.84
CA GLY A 432 3.15 9.67 -23.51
C GLY A 432 3.71 10.16 -22.17
N CYS A 433 4.70 9.50 -21.58
CA CYS A 433 5.29 9.88 -20.29
C CYS A 433 6.61 10.67 -20.41
N GLU A 434 6.84 11.41 -21.51
CA GLU A 434 7.99 12.30 -21.61
C GLU A 434 8.02 13.32 -20.45
N GLY A 435 9.19 13.44 -19.80
CA GLY A 435 9.40 14.33 -18.66
C GLY A 435 8.62 13.92 -17.40
N TRP A 436 8.23 12.65 -17.28
CA TRP A 436 7.63 12.11 -16.07
C TRP A 436 8.73 11.77 -15.05
N GLU A 437 8.59 12.30 -13.84
CA GLU A 437 9.57 12.12 -12.78
C GLU A 437 9.01 11.24 -11.64
N PRO A 438 9.84 10.45 -10.93
CA PRO A 438 9.38 9.59 -9.83
C PRO A 438 8.63 10.36 -8.72
N GLU A 439 8.99 11.62 -8.48
CA GLU A 439 8.36 12.49 -7.48
C GLU A 439 6.87 12.77 -7.78
N TYR A 440 6.43 12.56 -9.02
CA TYR A 440 5.03 12.69 -9.41
C TYR A 440 4.18 11.51 -8.96
N GLY A 441 4.80 10.37 -8.61
CA GLY A 441 4.14 9.08 -8.42
C GLY A 441 3.88 8.38 -9.76
N GLY A 442 2.92 7.45 -9.78
CA GLY A 442 2.54 6.73 -11.00
C GLY A 442 3.49 5.59 -11.42
N PHE A 443 4.61 5.41 -10.72
CA PHE A 443 5.45 4.23 -10.87
C PHE A 443 4.79 2.99 -10.26
N THR A 444 5.12 1.82 -10.79
CA THR A 444 4.69 0.53 -10.25
C THR A 444 5.76 0.01 -9.29
N SER A 445 5.41 -0.20 -8.02
CA SER A 445 6.28 -0.80 -7.02
C SER A 445 5.87 -2.24 -6.75
N TYR A 446 6.85 -3.13 -6.58
CA TYR A 446 6.70 -4.53 -6.21
C TYR A 446 7.30 -4.73 -4.83
N ILE A 447 6.57 -5.41 -3.94
CA ILE A 447 6.97 -5.61 -2.55
C ILE A 447 6.80 -7.06 -2.12
N ALA A 448 7.57 -7.48 -1.12
CA ALA A 448 7.38 -8.76 -0.46
C ALA A 448 6.14 -8.73 0.45
N LYS A 449 5.37 -9.82 0.42
CA LYS A 449 4.12 -9.93 1.17
C LYS A 449 4.38 -10.02 2.67
N GLY A 450 3.76 -9.10 3.43
CA GLY A 450 3.90 -9.05 4.88
C GLY A 450 5.21 -8.41 5.36
N GLU A 451 5.98 -7.82 4.45
CA GLU A 451 7.23 -7.14 4.74
C GLU A 451 7.17 -5.68 4.24
N ASP A 452 8.00 -4.82 4.82
CA ASP A 452 8.17 -3.42 4.38
C ASP A 452 9.23 -3.28 3.27
N GLU A 453 9.69 -4.40 2.68
CA GLU A 453 10.76 -4.43 1.69
C GLU A 453 10.23 -4.20 0.27
N GLU A 454 10.64 -3.08 -0.34
CA GLU A 454 10.45 -2.82 -1.77
C GLU A 454 11.48 -3.63 -2.58
N LEU A 455 10.98 -4.52 -3.44
CA LEU A 455 11.79 -5.41 -4.27
C LEU A 455 12.21 -4.73 -5.58
N LEU A 456 11.29 -3.98 -6.20
CA LEU A 456 11.50 -3.36 -7.51
C LEU A 456 10.54 -2.17 -7.71
N THR A 457 11.06 -1.10 -8.31
CA THR A 457 10.26 0.01 -8.83
C THR A 457 10.42 0.13 -10.34
N VAL A 458 9.30 0.19 -11.06
CA VAL A 458 9.22 0.40 -12.52
C VAL A 458 8.67 1.80 -12.81
N ASN A 459 9.53 2.67 -13.31
CA ASN A 459 9.19 4.04 -13.65
C ASN A 459 8.56 4.15 -15.07
N PRO A 460 7.58 5.04 -15.29
CA PRO A 460 7.04 5.31 -16.62
C PRO A 460 8.12 5.87 -17.55
N GLU A 461 8.45 5.14 -18.61
CA GLU A 461 9.40 5.57 -19.64
C GLU A 461 8.88 5.20 -21.03
N ASN A 462 8.91 6.18 -21.96
CA ASN A 462 8.28 6.03 -23.26
C ASN A 462 8.87 4.89 -24.06
N ASN A 463 7.99 4.02 -24.58
CA ASN A 463 8.36 2.88 -25.41
C ASN A 463 9.28 1.87 -24.70
N SER A 464 9.40 1.94 -23.37
CA SER A 464 10.06 0.93 -22.55
C SER A 464 9.05 -0.16 -22.19
N LEU A 465 9.44 -1.41 -22.45
CA LEU A 465 8.66 -2.61 -22.09
C LEU A 465 9.27 -3.22 -20.82
N ALA A 466 8.55 -3.16 -19.70
CA ALA A 466 8.96 -3.82 -18.47
C ALA A 466 8.30 -5.20 -18.36
N LEU A 467 9.11 -6.22 -18.05
CA LEU A 467 8.68 -7.58 -17.76
C LEU A 467 9.07 -7.93 -16.33
N VAL A 468 8.09 -8.29 -15.50
CA VAL A 468 8.33 -8.63 -14.08
C VAL A 468 7.62 -9.92 -13.74
N TYR A 469 8.38 -10.95 -13.38
CA TYR A 469 7.82 -12.21 -12.91
C TYR A 469 7.52 -12.11 -11.41
N ARG A 470 6.30 -12.45 -11.01
CA ARG A 470 5.86 -12.48 -9.62
C ARG A 470 5.63 -13.92 -9.18
N ASP A 471 5.99 -14.20 -7.93
CA ASP A 471 5.61 -15.40 -7.23
C ASP A 471 4.38 -15.17 -6.32
N ARG A 472 4.09 -16.13 -5.44
CA ARG A 472 2.95 -16.07 -4.51
C ARG A 472 3.19 -15.18 -3.29
N GLU A 473 4.40 -14.68 -3.10
CA GLU A 473 4.75 -13.79 -2.00
C GLU A 473 5.09 -12.38 -2.50
N THR A 474 4.88 -12.10 -3.80
CA THR A 474 5.10 -10.79 -4.40
C THR A 474 3.79 -10.06 -4.67
N LEU A 475 3.67 -8.85 -4.15
CA LEU A 475 2.56 -7.92 -4.39
C LEU A 475 3.03 -6.73 -5.22
N LYS A 476 2.08 -5.99 -5.80
CA LYS A 476 2.40 -4.74 -6.53
C LYS A 476 1.32 -3.68 -6.36
N PHE A 477 1.71 -2.44 -6.56
CA PHE A 477 0.81 -1.30 -6.65
C PHE A 477 1.37 -0.18 -7.54
N VAL A 478 0.49 0.68 -8.05
CA VAL A 478 0.85 1.94 -8.73
C VAL A 478 0.69 3.08 -7.73
N LYS A 479 1.80 3.77 -7.43
CA LYS A 479 1.81 4.83 -6.42
C LYS A 479 0.91 5.99 -6.84
N HIS A 480 0.20 6.58 -5.87
CA HIS A 480 -0.60 7.79 -6.04
C HIS A 480 0.11 8.89 -6.83
N ILE A 481 -0.55 9.36 -7.89
CA ILE A 481 -0.06 10.47 -8.72
C ILE A 481 -0.46 11.80 -8.09
N ASN A 482 0.51 12.54 -7.57
CA ASN A 482 0.27 13.78 -6.85
C ASN A 482 0.31 15.02 -7.76
N HIS A 483 -0.03 16.20 -7.22
CA HIS A 483 -0.14 17.46 -7.97
C HIS A 483 1.19 17.99 -8.53
N ARG A 484 2.35 17.44 -8.12
CA ARG A 484 3.63 17.74 -8.82
C ARG A 484 3.58 17.30 -10.28
N SER A 485 2.78 16.29 -10.63
CA SER A 485 2.56 15.86 -12.02
C SER A 485 2.06 16.98 -12.94
N LEU A 486 1.44 18.04 -12.41
CA LEU A 486 1.00 19.19 -13.20
C LEU A 486 2.18 19.97 -13.80
N GLU A 487 3.39 19.81 -13.29
CA GLU A 487 4.61 20.36 -13.90
C GLU A 487 4.86 19.84 -15.31
N GLN A 488 4.36 18.64 -15.65
CA GLN A 488 4.39 18.11 -17.01
C GLN A 488 3.77 19.09 -18.02
N LYS A 489 2.73 19.85 -17.60
CA LYS A 489 2.06 20.83 -18.45
C LYS A 489 2.94 22.04 -18.82
N LYS A 490 4.04 22.28 -18.09
CA LYS A 490 5.03 23.32 -18.46
C LYS A 490 5.71 22.99 -19.79
N THR A 491 5.91 21.71 -20.07
CA THR A 491 6.54 21.22 -21.31
C THR A 491 5.50 20.76 -22.34
N PHE A 492 4.44 20.07 -21.87
CA PHE A 492 3.40 19.47 -22.71
C PHE A 492 2.01 19.95 -22.26
N PRO A 493 1.58 21.17 -22.63
CA PRO A 493 0.38 21.81 -22.06
C PRO A 493 -0.93 21.06 -22.34
N ASN A 494 -0.99 20.35 -23.47
CA ASN A 494 -2.16 19.58 -23.88
C ASN A 494 -2.18 18.17 -23.27
N ARG A 495 -1.10 17.74 -22.62
CA ARG A 495 -1.02 16.41 -22.02
C ARG A 495 -1.50 16.43 -20.57
N THR A 496 -2.16 15.36 -20.16
CA THR A 496 -2.65 15.18 -18.79
C THR A 496 -2.31 13.78 -18.32
N GLY A 497 -1.11 13.60 -17.78
CA GLY A 497 -0.66 12.29 -17.33
C GLY A 497 -0.03 11.45 -18.44
N PHE A 498 -0.22 10.14 -18.39
CA PHE A 498 0.33 9.18 -19.34
C PHE A 498 -0.57 7.94 -19.49
N TRP A 499 -0.25 7.08 -20.45
CA TRP A 499 -0.96 5.82 -20.71
C TRP A 499 -0.03 4.62 -20.58
N ASN A 500 -0.61 3.46 -20.31
CA ASN A 500 0.14 2.22 -20.46
C ASN A 500 -0.74 1.04 -20.87
N PHE A 501 -0.18 0.13 -21.65
CA PHE A 501 -0.72 -1.21 -21.83
C PHE A 501 -0.21 -2.07 -20.66
N SER A 502 -1.14 -2.72 -19.96
CA SER A 502 -0.86 -3.55 -18.79
C SER A 502 -1.38 -4.95 -19.05
N PHE A 503 -0.49 -5.92 -19.18
CA PHE A 503 -0.81 -7.32 -19.39
C PHE A 503 -0.26 -8.19 -18.27
N VAL A 504 -0.93 -9.31 -18.01
CA VAL A 504 -0.50 -10.35 -17.08
C VAL A 504 -0.66 -11.69 -17.78
N TYR A 505 0.41 -12.47 -17.84
CA TYR A 505 0.47 -13.80 -18.45
C TYR A 505 0.62 -14.87 -17.38
N TYR A 506 0.03 -16.03 -17.66
CA TYR A 506 0.01 -17.21 -16.79
C TYR A 506 0.37 -18.44 -17.63
N GLU A 507 1.21 -19.33 -17.07
CA GLU A 507 1.58 -20.61 -17.67
C GLU A 507 0.42 -21.62 -17.77
#